data_AF-A0A445CKF9-F1
#
_entry.id   AF-A0A445CKF9-F1
#
_cell.length_a   1.000
_cell.length_b   1.000
_cell.length_c   1.000
_cell.angle_alpha   90.00
_cell.angle_beta   90.00
_cell.angle_gamma   90.00
#
_symmetry.space_group_name_H-M   'P 1'
#
loop_
_entity.id
_entity.type
_entity.pdbx_description
1 polymer ?
#
loop_
_entity_poly.entity_id
_entity_poly.type
_entity_poly.pdbx_seq_one_letter_code
_entity_poly.pdbx_strand_id
1 'polypeptide(L)' 'MIPTLLTATSVFIIAFIAAPPVDIDGIREPVSGSLLYGNNIISGAIIPTSAAIGLHFYPIWEAASV' A
#
# COMPACT_ATOMS: atom_id res chain seq x y z
N MET A 1 -22.11 -0.59 -3.03
CA MET A 1 -21.32 -1.84 -3.04
C MET A 1 -20.54 -2.01 -4.33
N ILE A 2 -21.16 -2.04 -5.52
CA ILE A 2 -20.47 -2.29 -6.79
C ILE A 2 -19.27 -1.34 -7.03
N PRO A 3 -19.41 0.00 -7.03
CA PRO A 3 -18.27 0.87 -7.33
C PRO A 3 -17.15 0.75 -6.29
N THR A 4 -17.50 0.67 -5.01
CA THR A 4 -16.51 0.59 -3.92
C THR A 4 -15.72 -0.72 -3.94
N LEU A 5 -16.36 -1.86 -4.23
CA LEU A 5 -15.67 -3.15 -4.31
C LEU A 5 -14.79 -3.25 -5.56
N LEU A 6 -15.22 -2.72 -6.69
CA LEU A 6 -14.40 -2.68 -7.90
C LEU A 6 -13.13 -1.86 -7.67
N THR A 7 -13.27 -0.65 -7.12
CA THR A 7 -12.09 0.19 -6.79
C THR A 7 -11.16 -0.51 -5.82
N ALA A 8 -11.66 -1.08 -4.72
CA ALA A 8 -10.84 -1.78 -3.74
C ALA A 8 -10.11 -2.98 -4.35
N THR A 9 -10.79 -3.77 -5.19
CA THR A 9 -10.23 -4.95 -5.84
C THR A 9 -9.14 -4.58 -6.85
N SER A 10 -9.39 -3.56 -7.69
CA SER A 10 -8.41 -3.09 -8.67
C SER A 10 -7.16 -2.54 -8.00
N VAL A 11 -7.32 -1.72 -6.96
CA VAL A 11 -6.18 -1.16 -6.22
C VAL A 11 -5.40 -2.26 -5.50
N PHE A 12 -6.07 -3.22 -4.88
CA PHE A 12 -5.42 -4.37 -4.24
C PHE A 12 -4.56 -5.16 -5.24
N ILE A 13 -5.09 -5.48 -6.42
CA ILE A 13 -4.35 -6.24 -7.45
C ILE A 13 -3.10 -5.48 -7.91
N ILE A 14 -3.24 -4.19 -8.25
CA ILE A 14 -2.12 -3.37 -8.72
C ILE A 14 -1.06 -3.26 -7.63
N ALA A 15 -1.46 -2.96 -6.39
CA ALA A 15 -0.53 -2.78 -5.29
C ALA A 15 0.19 -4.09 -4.91
N PHE A 16 -0.52 -5.23 -4.92
CA PHE A 16 0.08 -6.53 -4.63
C PHE A 16 1.12 -6.94 -5.66
N ILE A 17 0.91 -6.56 -6.93
CA ILE A 17 1.87 -6.83 -8.00
C ILE A 17 3.05 -5.87 -7.95
N ALA A 18 2.81 -4.56 -7.81
CA ALA A 18 3.78 -3.54 -8.21
C ALA A 18 4.01 -2.39 -7.21
N ALA A 19 3.36 -2.36 -6.04
CA ALA A 19 3.60 -1.26 -5.10
C ALA A 19 5.07 -1.24 -4.62
N PRO A 20 5.71 -0.06 -4.52
CA PRO A 20 7.02 0.06 -3.92
C PRO A 20 6.97 -0.25 -2.41
N PRO A 21 8.13 -0.45 -1.75
CA PRO A 21 8.21 -0.63 -0.31
C PRO A 21 7.59 0.55 0.47
N VAL A 22 6.92 0.25 1.59
CA VAL A 22 6.18 1.23 2.41
C VAL A 22 6.78 1.31 3.82
N ASP A 23 6.98 2.52 4.33
CA ASP A 23 7.50 2.79 5.68
C ASP A 23 6.38 2.67 6.74
N ILE A 24 5.99 1.42 7.02
CA ILE A 24 4.89 1.08 7.93
C ILE A 24 5.05 1.68 9.32
N ASP A 25 6.27 1.64 9.86
CA ASP A 25 6.55 2.09 11.23
C ASP A 25 6.87 3.60 11.31
N GLY A 26 6.98 4.28 10.17
CA GLY A 26 7.29 5.72 10.13
C GLY A 26 8.70 6.08 10.60
N ILE A 27 9.61 5.10 10.58
CA ILE A 27 11.01 5.24 11.03
C ILE A 27 12.00 5.32 9.85
N ARG A 28 11.48 5.47 8.62
CA ARG A 28 12.23 5.43 7.36
C ARG A 28 12.87 4.07 7.09
N GLU A 29 12.15 2.99 7.43
CA GLU A 29 12.53 1.60 7.11
C GLU A 29 11.44 0.97 6.23
N PRO A 30 11.50 1.16 4.89
CA PRO A 30 10.46 0.66 4.00
C PRO A 30 10.44 -0.87 3.92
N VAL A 31 9.26 -1.46 4.05
CA VAL A 31 9.02 -2.90 3.94
C VAL A 31 8.47 -3.21 2.54
N SER A 32 9.10 -4.17 1.85
CA SER A 32 8.62 -4.65 0.55
C SER A 32 7.44 -5.61 0.73
N GLY A 33 6.32 -5.34 0.07
CA GLY A 33 5.13 -6.22 0.08
C GLY A 33 4.72 -6.78 -1.28
N SER A 34 5.23 -6.25 -2.40
CA SER A 34 4.75 -6.61 -3.73
C SER A 34 5.61 -7.64 -4.45
N LEU A 35 5.02 -8.33 -5.43
CA LEU A 35 5.67 -9.39 -6.19
C LEU A 35 6.88 -8.89 -6.98
N LEU A 36 6.76 -7.72 -7.63
CA LEU A 36 7.87 -7.14 -8.40
C LEU A 36 9.03 -6.65 -7.52
N TYR A 37 8.81 -6.51 -6.20
CA TYR A 37 9.83 -6.13 -5.23
C TYR A 37 10.30 -7.33 -4.36
N GLY A 38 10.23 -8.54 -4.91
CA GLY A 38 10.88 -9.73 -4.33
C GLY A 38 10.01 -10.59 -3.43
N ASN A 39 8.71 -10.35 -3.37
CA ASN A 39 7.77 -11.22 -2.65
C ASN A 39 7.20 -12.33 -3.53
N ASN A 40 6.76 -13.41 -2.88
CA ASN A 40 5.95 -14.47 -3.50
C ASN A 40 4.51 -14.42 -2.94
N ILE A 41 3.66 -15.37 -3.33
CA ILE A 41 2.24 -15.40 -2.90
C ILE A 41 2.09 -15.55 -1.37
N ILE A 42 3.06 -16.15 -0.68
CA ILE A 42 3.03 -16.36 0.77
C ILE A 42 3.55 -15.13 1.52
N SER A 43 4.61 -14.48 1.00
CA SER A 43 5.22 -13.33 1.66
C SER A 43 4.64 -11.97 1.24
N GLY A 44 3.90 -11.94 0.12
CA GLY A 44 3.33 -10.71 -0.42
C GLY A 44 2.19 -10.17 0.44
N ALA A 45 2.11 -8.84 0.54
CA ALA A 45 1.08 -8.14 1.30
C ALA A 45 0.89 -6.71 0.77
N ILE A 46 -0.29 -6.15 1.03
CA ILE A 46 -0.49 -4.70 1.00
C ILE A 46 -0.04 -4.16 2.36
N ILE A 47 1.11 -3.49 2.38
CA ILE A 47 1.69 -2.96 3.61
C ILE A 47 0.78 -1.84 4.17
N PRO A 48 0.46 -1.86 5.48
CA PRO A 48 -0.31 -0.78 6.12
C PRO A 48 0.32 0.60 5.96
N THR A 49 -0.50 1.63 6.17
CA THR A 49 -0.04 3.03 6.12
C THR A 49 0.96 3.34 7.22
N SER A 50 1.80 4.35 6.99
CA SER A 50 2.87 4.75 7.91
C SER A 50 2.34 5.21 9.27
N ALA A 51 3.01 4.82 10.36
CA ALA A 51 2.72 5.34 11.71
C ALA A 51 2.91 6.87 11.81
N ALA A 52 3.69 7.49 10.92
CA ALA A 52 3.82 8.95 10.82
C ALA A 52 2.52 9.64 10.38
N ILE A 53 1.64 8.93 9.66
CA ILE A 53 0.28 9.40 9.34
C ILE A 53 -0.66 9.23 10.54
N GLY A 54 -0.42 8.24 11.39
CA GLY A 54 -1.25 7.96 12.57
C GLY A 54 -2.71 7.68 12.19
N LEU A 55 -3.65 8.39 12.82
CA LEU A 55 -5.09 8.27 12.54
C LEU A 55 -5.61 9.32 11.55
N HIS A 56 -4.70 10.07 10.91
CA HIS A 56 -5.11 11.06 9.92
C HIS A 56 -5.67 10.37 8.68
N PHE A 57 -6.74 10.95 8.12
CA PHE A 57 -7.29 10.47 6.86
C PHE A 57 -6.34 10.86 5.72
N TYR A 58 -5.80 9.86 5.02
CA TYR A 58 -4.77 10.05 3.98
C TYR A 58 -5.27 9.57 2.60
N PRO A 59 -6.18 10.32 1.97
CA PRO A 59 -6.61 10.06 0.60
C PRO A 59 -5.53 10.48 -0.41
N ILE A 60 -5.69 10.09 -1.67
CA ILE A 60 -4.71 10.39 -2.75
C ILE A 60 -4.43 11.89 -2.87
N TRP A 61 -5.43 12.75 -2.65
CA TRP A 61 -5.28 14.20 -2.75
C TRP A 61 -4.59 14.86 -1.53
N GLU A 62 -4.30 14.10 -0.48
CA GLU A 62 -3.48 14.57 0.64
C GLU A 62 -1.98 14.43 0.35
N ALA A 63 -1.61 13.53 -0.56
CA ALA A 63 -0.22 13.33 -0.96
C ALA A 63 0.23 14.36 -2.00
N ALA A 64 1.48 14.82 -1.89
CA ALA A 64 2.08 15.73 -2.86
C ALA A 64 2.34 15.06 -4.24
N SER A 65 2.44 13.73 -4.26
CA SER A 65 2.64 12.91 -5.45
C SER A 65 2.11 11.50 -5.24
N VAL A 66 1.96 10.76 -6.35
CA VAL A 66 1.76 9.30 -6.35
C VAL A 66 3.08 8.60 -6.05
#